data_AF-A0A3G9K855-F1
#
_entry.id   AF-A0A3G9K855-F1
#
_cell.length_a   1.000
_cell.length_b   1.000
_cell.length_c   1.000
_cell.angle_alpha   90.00
_cell.angle_beta   90.00
_cell.angle_gamma   90.00
#
_symmetry.space_group_name_H-M   'P 1'
#
loop_
_entity.id
_entity.type
_entity.pdbx_description
1 polymer ?
#
loop_
_entity_poly.entity_id
_entity_poly.type
_entity_poly.pdbx_seq_one_letter_code
_entity_poly.pdbx_strand_id
1 'polypeptide(L)'
;MLLIKGAHVVDPQIGLDGVMDVLIEGERIARVGERIKAPEGAEVIEADGKYLVPGLTDIHVHFRDPGFEYKETIETGSAAAAAGGFTDVATMPNTDPVVDTGEGIRYQIAKGDACGLVHVRPIGACTRGEKGEALAEIGDMVAEGACMFSDDGHGVQSAGMLRTVMDYVRQFDRAVACHCEVKSLTEHGMVNEGRVSTRLGIAGWPAAGEEIEIARDIELCRLTGCALHICHISTARGAELVRAAKAEGLPVTAEVCPHHLFLDEELLDETYNTNLKMNPPLRTPADTAALREGICDGTLDCVVTDHAPHALHEKECEFEIAPFGVVGLETSLPLMLTNLVSTGKMSWQRLVEVMCVNPRKVARLEAVKVEAGSPADLTLIDPAIELEVTPELFCGKQHNSAFMGAKLTGRATDTVVAGKHVLKDCKLA
;
A
#
# COMPACT_ATOMS: atom_id res chain seq x y z
N MET A 1 -13.77 -26.68 3.74
CA MET A 1 -12.58 -26.76 4.61
C MET A 1 -11.37 -26.78 3.70
N LEU A 2 -10.31 -26.07 4.08
CA LEU A 2 -9.06 -25.99 3.33
C LEU A 2 -7.91 -26.34 4.27
N LEU A 3 -7.00 -27.20 3.85
CA LEU A 3 -5.80 -27.57 4.60
C LEU A 3 -4.56 -27.22 3.77
N ILE A 4 -3.75 -26.31 4.30
CA ILE A 4 -2.42 -25.98 3.74
C ILE A 4 -1.41 -26.83 4.49
N LYS A 5 -0.63 -27.66 3.78
CA LYS A 5 0.30 -28.62 4.38
C LYS A 5 1.75 -28.30 4.09
N GLY A 6 2.61 -28.37 5.10
CA GLY A 6 4.06 -28.26 4.94
C GLY A 6 4.58 -26.85 4.60
N ALA A 7 3.77 -25.80 4.82
CA ALA A 7 4.21 -24.43 4.59
C ALA A 7 5.20 -23.98 5.67
N HIS A 8 6.19 -23.16 5.30
CA HIS A 8 6.97 -22.39 6.27
C HIS A 8 6.13 -21.18 6.70
N VAL A 9 5.50 -21.29 7.86
CA VAL A 9 4.65 -20.23 8.41
C VAL A 9 5.50 -19.20 9.14
N VAL A 10 5.28 -17.92 8.83
CA VAL A 10 5.95 -16.79 9.47
C VAL A 10 4.91 -15.79 9.98
N ASP A 11 4.87 -15.57 11.30
CA ASP A 11 4.05 -14.55 11.94
C ASP A 11 4.78 -13.97 13.18
N PRO A 12 5.35 -12.75 13.06
CA PRO A 12 6.11 -12.11 14.13
C PRO A 12 5.21 -11.69 15.32
N GLN A 13 3.89 -11.59 15.15
CA GLN A 13 2.97 -11.18 16.23
C GLN A 13 2.89 -12.22 17.36
N ILE A 14 3.16 -13.48 17.03
CA ILE A 14 3.10 -14.63 17.95
C ILE A 14 4.42 -15.39 18.01
N GLY A 15 5.48 -14.87 17.38
CA GLY A 15 6.80 -15.50 17.35
C GLY A 15 6.83 -16.82 16.58
N LEU A 16 5.97 -16.97 15.58
CA LEU A 16 5.85 -18.18 14.77
C LEU A 16 6.78 -18.11 13.56
N ASP A 17 7.68 -19.07 13.44
CA ASP A 17 8.62 -19.19 12.33
C ASP A 17 9.02 -20.67 12.19
N GLY A 18 8.37 -21.39 11.28
CA GLY A 18 8.66 -22.82 11.08
C GLY A 18 7.68 -23.55 10.17
N VAL A 19 7.97 -24.82 9.91
CA VAL A 19 7.16 -25.65 9.00
C VAL A 19 5.96 -26.25 9.74
N MET A 20 4.75 -26.02 9.22
CA MET A 20 3.51 -26.53 9.82
C MET A 20 2.36 -26.63 8.81
N ASP A 21 1.28 -27.26 9.25
CA ASP A 21 0.02 -27.32 8.54
C ASP A 21 -0.98 -26.33 9.16
N VAL A 22 -1.84 -25.74 8.32
CA VAL A 22 -2.90 -24.80 8.72
C VAL A 22 -4.24 -25.26 8.16
N LEU A 23 -5.17 -25.58 9.05
CA LEU A 23 -6.53 -25.97 8.72
C LEU A 23 -7.49 -24.79 8.87
N ILE A 24 -8.28 -24.56 7.84
CA ILE A 24 -9.28 -23.49 7.75
C ILE A 24 -10.67 -24.11 7.65
N GLU A 25 -11.58 -23.65 8.52
CA GLU A 25 -12.98 -24.06 8.56
C GLU A 25 -13.89 -22.81 8.59
N GLY A 26 -14.73 -22.67 7.55
CA GLY A 26 -15.49 -21.44 7.37
C GLY A 26 -14.54 -20.26 7.13
N GLU A 27 -14.74 -19.17 7.88
CA GLU A 27 -13.98 -17.92 7.73
C GLU A 27 -12.80 -17.80 8.71
N ARG A 28 -12.48 -18.87 9.44
CA ARG A 28 -11.48 -18.83 10.52
C ARG A 28 -10.48 -19.97 10.44
N ILE A 29 -9.31 -19.73 11.00
CA ILE A 29 -8.29 -20.75 11.20
C ILE A 29 -8.78 -21.69 12.31
N ALA A 30 -8.98 -22.96 11.99
CA ALA A 30 -9.43 -23.96 12.95
C ALA A 30 -8.27 -24.56 13.74
N ARG A 31 -7.12 -24.78 13.08
CA ARG A 31 -5.96 -25.41 13.70
C ARG A 31 -4.66 -25.05 13.00
N VAL A 32 -3.60 -24.91 13.80
CA VAL A 32 -2.21 -24.76 13.33
C VAL A 32 -1.37 -25.81 14.05
N GLY A 33 -0.51 -26.52 13.34
CA GLY A 33 0.41 -27.50 13.94
C GLY A 33 1.02 -28.48 12.95
N GLU A 34 1.85 -29.40 13.46
CA GLU A 34 2.48 -30.40 12.61
C GLU A 34 1.54 -31.54 12.21
N ARG A 35 1.62 -31.99 10.95
CA ARG A 35 1.04 -33.25 10.47
C ARG A 35 -0.45 -33.38 10.75
N ILE A 36 -1.22 -32.34 10.44
CA ILE A 36 -2.67 -32.34 10.54
C ILE A 36 -3.23 -33.33 9.51
N LYS A 37 -4.00 -34.32 9.99
CA LYS A 37 -4.71 -35.24 9.11
C LYS A 37 -5.80 -34.46 8.38
N ALA A 38 -5.79 -34.53 7.04
CA ALA A 38 -6.83 -33.94 6.20
C ALA A 38 -8.23 -34.45 6.61
N PRO A 39 -9.15 -33.55 7.01
CA PRO A 39 -10.55 -33.90 7.18
C PRO A 39 -11.15 -34.44 5.87
N GLU A 40 -12.19 -35.27 5.98
CA GLU A 40 -12.89 -35.79 4.81
C GLU A 40 -13.48 -34.64 3.98
N GLY A 41 -13.22 -34.63 2.67
CA GLY A 41 -13.70 -33.59 1.75
C GLY A 41 -13.01 -32.23 1.87
N ALA A 42 -11.94 -32.10 2.66
CA ALA A 42 -11.13 -30.87 2.68
C ALA A 42 -10.31 -30.74 1.38
N GLU A 43 -10.28 -29.53 0.82
CA GLU A 43 -9.30 -29.16 -0.21
C GLU A 43 -7.90 -29.15 0.45
N VAL A 44 -6.90 -29.70 -0.22
CA VAL A 44 -5.53 -29.80 0.32
C VAL A 44 -4.57 -29.10 -0.63
N ILE A 45 -3.78 -28.17 -0.09
CA ILE A 45 -2.68 -27.50 -0.78
C ILE A 45 -1.37 -28.03 -0.18
N GLU A 46 -0.53 -28.66 -1.00
CA GLU A 46 0.83 -29.00 -0.58
C GLU A 46 1.72 -27.76 -0.80
N ALA A 47 2.37 -27.31 0.27
CA ALA A 47 3.03 -26.02 0.37
C ALA A 47 4.51 -26.13 0.76
N ASP A 48 5.12 -27.31 0.55
CA ASP A 48 6.54 -27.53 0.79
C ASP A 48 7.39 -26.48 0.05
N GLY A 49 8.29 -25.81 0.78
CA GLY A 49 9.17 -24.77 0.26
C GLY A 49 8.49 -23.40 0.03
N LYS A 50 7.19 -23.29 0.28
CA LYS A 50 6.43 -22.03 0.23
C LYS A 50 6.29 -21.43 1.63
N TYR A 51 6.09 -20.12 1.67
CA TYR A 51 5.89 -19.34 2.89
C TYR A 51 4.42 -18.99 3.05
N LEU A 52 3.85 -19.26 4.23
CA LEU A 52 2.48 -18.85 4.56
C LEU A 52 2.55 -17.73 5.59
N VAL A 53 1.91 -16.61 5.28
CA VAL A 53 1.91 -15.40 6.10
C VAL A 53 0.49 -14.90 6.34
N PRO A 54 0.24 -14.07 7.37
CA PRO A 54 -0.96 -13.25 7.42
C PRO A 54 -1.17 -12.51 6.09
N GLY A 55 -2.42 -12.39 5.66
CA GLY A 55 -2.78 -11.74 4.40
C GLY A 55 -2.09 -10.39 4.21
N LEU A 56 -1.47 -10.17 3.04
CA LEU A 56 -0.82 -8.88 2.76
C LEU A 56 -1.89 -7.77 2.80
N THR A 57 -1.51 -6.61 3.31
CA THR A 57 -2.41 -5.46 3.47
C THR A 57 -1.76 -4.23 2.85
N ASP A 58 -2.45 -3.61 1.90
CA ASP A 58 -2.02 -2.35 1.29
C ASP A 58 -2.92 -1.21 1.75
N ILE A 59 -2.37 -0.20 2.43
CA ILE A 59 -3.17 0.92 2.94
C ILE A 59 -3.17 2.13 2.01
N HIS A 60 -2.67 1.98 0.77
CA HIS A 60 -2.61 3.06 -0.21
C HIS A 60 -2.83 2.55 -1.64
N VAL A 61 -4.09 2.53 -2.10
CA VAL A 61 -4.45 2.18 -3.49
C VAL A 61 -5.47 3.13 -4.11
N HIS A 62 -5.44 3.28 -5.43
CA HIS A 62 -6.43 4.02 -6.21
C HIS A 62 -7.21 3.09 -7.14
N PHE A 63 -8.40 2.67 -6.73
CA PHE A 63 -9.29 1.86 -7.58
C PHE A 63 -10.14 2.67 -8.55
N ARG A 64 -10.04 4.00 -8.51
CA ARG A 64 -10.63 4.92 -9.50
C ARG A 64 -12.16 4.84 -9.62
N ASP A 65 -12.83 4.18 -8.67
CA ASP A 65 -14.25 3.88 -8.66
C ASP A 65 -14.85 4.36 -7.34
N PRO A 66 -15.80 5.31 -7.38
CA PRO A 66 -16.57 5.75 -8.57
C PRO A 66 -15.86 6.81 -9.46
N GLY A 67 -16.36 6.95 -10.70
CA GLY A 67 -16.16 8.13 -11.56
C GLY A 67 -15.08 8.00 -12.63
N PHE A 68 -14.04 7.20 -12.39
CA PHE A 68 -12.94 6.99 -13.32
C PHE A 68 -12.78 5.51 -13.69
N GLU A 69 -13.90 4.80 -13.85
CA GLU A 69 -13.96 3.35 -14.05
C GLU A 69 -13.20 2.88 -15.29
N TYR A 70 -12.98 3.76 -16.27
CA TYR A 70 -12.18 3.45 -17.45
C TYR A 70 -10.69 3.25 -17.12
N LYS A 71 -10.20 3.84 -16.02
CA LYS A 71 -8.85 3.61 -15.48
C LYS A 71 -8.85 2.29 -14.70
N GLU A 72 -9.71 2.13 -13.71
CA GLU A 72 -9.79 0.92 -12.89
C GLU A 72 -11.18 0.82 -12.27
N THR A 73 -11.65 -0.39 -11.92
CA THR A 73 -12.84 -0.55 -11.08
C THR A 73 -12.50 -1.27 -9.79
N ILE A 74 -13.41 -1.25 -8.81
CA ILE A 74 -13.23 -2.04 -7.59
C ILE A 74 -13.01 -3.52 -7.91
N GLU A 75 -13.69 -4.10 -8.90
CA GLU A 75 -13.53 -5.50 -9.28
C GLU A 75 -12.15 -5.81 -9.87
N THR A 76 -11.69 -5.01 -10.82
CA THR A 76 -10.38 -5.25 -11.48
C THR A 76 -9.21 -4.89 -10.58
N GLY A 77 -9.33 -3.84 -9.76
CA GLY A 77 -8.38 -3.53 -8.70
C GLY A 77 -8.30 -4.64 -7.64
N SER A 78 -9.45 -5.21 -7.25
CA SER A 78 -9.50 -6.35 -6.32
C SER A 78 -8.88 -7.61 -6.91
N ALA A 79 -9.06 -7.85 -8.22
CA ALA A 79 -8.39 -8.93 -8.94
C ALA A 79 -6.86 -8.76 -8.92
N ALA A 80 -6.35 -7.56 -9.21
CA ALA A 80 -4.93 -7.25 -9.12
C ALA A 80 -4.39 -7.41 -7.69
N ALA A 81 -5.15 -6.96 -6.68
CA ALA A 81 -4.79 -7.10 -5.28
C ALA A 81 -4.68 -8.58 -4.86
N ALA A 82 -5.70 -9.38 -5.15
CA ALA A 82 -5.71 -10.82 -4.84
C ALA A 82 -4.57 -11.56 -5.56
N ALA A 83 -4.29 -11.22 -6.83
CA ALA A 83 -3.17 -11.77 -7.61
C ALA A 83 -1.79 -11.37 -7.05
N GLY A 84 -1.67 -10.16 -6.50
CA GLY A 84 -0.50 -9.69 -5.76
C GLY A 84 -0.33 -10.31 -4.37
N GLY A 85 -1.34 -11.05 -3.88
CA GLY A 85 -1.35 -11.68 -2.56
C GLY A 85 -1.96 -10.83 -1.45
N PHE A 86 -2.62 -9.72 -1.78
CA PHE A 86 -3.30 -8.87 -0.81
C PHE A 86 -4.67 -9.41 -0.45
N THR A 87 -5.01 -9.37 0.83
CA THR A 87 -6.33 -9.72 1.36
C THR A 87 -7.13 -8.48 1.74
N ASP A 88 -6.45 -7.37 2.05
CA ASP A 88 -7.06 -6.10 2.42
C ASP A 88 -6.36 -4.97 1.66
N VAL A 89 -7.16 -4.05 1.15
CA VAL A 89 -6.67 -2.84 0.46
C VAL A 89 -7.45 -1.62 0.91
N ALA A 90 -6.78 -0.50 1.16
CA ALA A 90 -7.43 0.75 1.53
C ALA A 90 -7.44 1.74 0.35
N THR A 91 -8.64 2.03 -0.14
CA THR A 91 -8.87 2.91 -1.29
C THR A 91 -8.79 4.38 -0.87
N MET A 92 -7.98 5.16 -1.58
CA MET A 92 -7.89 6.61 -1.38
C MET A 92 -9.17 7.36 -1.82
N PRO A 93 -9.49 8.51 -1.18
CA PRO A 93 -10.77 9.19 -1.37
C PRO A 93 -10.91 10.02 -2.65
N ASN A 94 -9.85 10.15 -3.45
CA ASN A 94 -9.74 11.00 -4.65
C ASN A 94 -10.45 10.41 -5.90
N THR A 95 -11.72 10.06 -5.73
CA THR A 95 -12.66 9.59 -6.76
C THR A 95 -13.60 10.71 -7.23
N ASP A 96 -14.51 10.41 -8.16
CA ASP A 96 -15.58 11.35 -8.56
C ASP A 96 -16.98 10.68 -8.44
N PRO A 97 -17.80 11.05 -7.45
CA PRO A 97 -17.53 12.04 -6.41
C PRO A 97 -16.42 11.60 -5.45
N VAL A 98 -15.80 12.58 -4.78
CA VAL A 98 -14.86 12.35 -3.66
C VAL A 98 -15.56 11.57 -2.56
N VAL A 99 -14.85 10.66 -1.89
CA VAL A 99 -15.36 9.90 -0.74
C VAL A 99 -15.32 10.75 0.53
N ASP A 100 -16.16 11.78 0.61
CA ASP A 100 -16.26 12.71 1.76
C ASP A 100 -17.55 12.55 2.59
N THR A 101 -18.31 11.49 2.32
CA THR A 101 -19.58 11.13 2.98
C THR A 101 -19.64 9.65 3.35
N GLY A 102 -20.49 9.31 4.32
CA GLY A 102 -20.72 7.91 4.71
C GLY A 102 -21.32 7.05 3.58
N GLU A 103 -22.05 7.66 2.63
CA GLU A 103 -22.56 6.95 1.45
C GLU A 103 -21.43 6.42 0.56
N GLY A 104 -20.40 7.24 0.30
CA GLY A 104 -19.24 6.83 -0.50
C GLY A 104 -18.48 5.66 0.13
N ILE A 105 -18.26 5.69 1.45
CA ILE A 105 -17.63 4.59 2.20
C ILE A 105 -18.43 3.30 2.05
N ARG A 106 -19.74 3.36 2.31
CA ARG A 106 -20.64 2.21 2.21
C ARG A 106 -20.68 1.64 0.80
N TYR A 107 -20.68 2.49 -0.23
CA TYR A 107 -20.66 2.08 -1.63
C TYR A 107 -19.42 1.24 -1.95
N GLN A 108 -18.23 1.71 -1.59
CA GLN A 108 -16.99 1.01 -1.88
C GLN A 108 -16.90 -0.33 -1.13
N ILE A 109 -17.29 -0.36 0.15
CA ILE A 109 -17.36 -1.61 0.93
C ILE A 109 -18.33 -2.60 0.29
N ALA A 110 -19.57 -2.17 0.00
CA ALA A 110 -20.58 -3.05 -0.56
C ALA A 110 -20.17 -3.63 -1.93
N LYS A 111 -19.48 -2.84 -2.75
CA LYS A 111 -18.97 -3.29 -4.05
C LYS A 111 -17.78 -4.26 -3.89
N GLY A 112 -16.89 -3.99 -2.93
CA GLY A 112 -15.84 -4.92 -2.53
C GLY A 112 -16.38 -6.27 -2.05
N ASP A 113 -17.37 -6.25 -1.15
CA ASP A 113 -18.03 -7.45 -0.63
C ASP A 113 -18.74 -8.25 -1.73
N ALA A 114 -19.38 -7.55 -2.68
CA ALA A 114 -20.03 -8.17 -3.84
C ALA A 114 -19.01 -8.82 -4.79
N CYS A 115 -17.82 -8.21 -4.94
CA CYS A 115 -16.70 -8.78 -5.69
C CYS A 115 -16.12 -10.02 -4.98
N GLY A 116 -15.94 -9.94 -3.65
CA GLY A 116 -15.54 -11.06 -2.80
C GLY A 116 -14.12 -11.57 -3.02
N LEU A 117 -13.25 -10.78 -3.65
CA LEU A 117 -11.84 -11.12 -3.91
C LEU A 117 -10.90 -10.62 -2.81
N VAL A 118 -11.13 -9.41 -2.28
CA VAL A 118 -10.37 -8.82 -1.16
C VAL A 118 -11.30 -7.97 -0.30
N HIS A 119 -10.88 -7.64 0.92
CA HIS A 119 -11.57 -6.67 1.76
C HIS A 119 -11.19 -5.25 1.32
N VAL A 120 -12.17 -4.46 0.85
CA VAL A 120 -11.98 -3.04 0.56
C VAL A 120 -12.19 -2.24 1.85
N ARG A 121 -11.20 -1.42 2.22
CA ARG A 121 -11.14 -0.64 3.47
C ARG A 121 -11.05 0.86 3.18
N PRO A 122 -12.13 1.53 2.78
CA PRO A 122 -12.06 2.91 2.30
C PRO A 122 -11.41 3.88 3.30
N ILE A 123 -10.60 4.78 2.76
CA ILE A 123 -10.11 5.98 3.44
C ILE A 123 -11.09 7.12 3.10
N GLY A 124 -11.57 7.82 4.12
CA GLY A 124 -12.45 8.97 3.94
C GLY A 124 -11.68 10.26 3.69
N ALA A 125 -12.27 11.21 2.97
CA ALA A 125 -11.68 12.53 2.81
C ALA A 125 -11.57 13.26 4.17
N CYS A 126 -10.51 14.03 4.39
CA CYS A 126 -10.43 14.92 5.55
C CYS A 126 -11.37 16.12 5.39
N THR A 127 -11.43 16.66 4.18
CA THR A 127 -12.22 17.86 3.87
C THR A 127 -13.20 17.62 2.73
N ARG A 128 -14.26 18.42 2.71
CA ARG A 128 -15.33 18.32 1.72
C ARG A 128 -14.76 18.55 0.31
N GLY A 129 -14.87 17.53 -0.54
CA GLY A 129 -14.30 17.49 -1.88
C GLY A 129 -12.79 17.69 -1.94
N GLU A 130 -12.04 17.34 -0.89
CA GLU A 130 -10.57 17.49 -0.78
C GLU A 130 -10.07 18.94 -0.98
N LYS A 131 -10.89 19.93 -0.60
CA LYS A 131 -10.58 21.35 -0.86
C LYS A 131 -9.72 22.02 0.20
N GLY A 132 -9.56 21.41 1.37
CA GLY A 132 -8.86 22.03 2.51
C GLY A 132 -9.63 23.17 3.19
N GLU A 133 -10.93 23.34 2.88
CA GLU A 133 -11.73 24.52 3.28
C GLU A 133 -12.73 24.24 4.41
N ALA A 134 -13.30 23.04 4.47
CA ALA A 134 -14.29 22.63 5.46
C ALA A 134 -14.20 21.13 5.72
N LEU A 135 -14.44 20.69 6.96
CA LEU A 135 -14.44 19.27 7.32
C LEU A 135 -15.45 18.47 6.48
N ALA A 136 -15.06 17.23 6.14
CA ALA A 136 -15.96 16.22 5.61
C ALA A 136 -16.85 15.62 6.72
N GLU A 137 -17.76 14.71 6.36
CA GLU A 137 -18.66 14.01 7.30
C GLU A 137 -17.94 12.89 8.07
N ILE A 138 -16.83 13.21 8.74
CA ILE A 138 -15.89 12.25 9.36
C ILE A 138 -16.60 11.25 10.29
N GLY A 139 -17.50 11.73 11.15
CA GLY A 139 -18.20 10.86 12.11
C GLY A 139 -19.10 9.84 11.42
N ASP A 140 -19.83 10.25 10.38
CA ASP A 140 -20.70 9.36 9.60
C ASP A 140 -19.87 8.37 8.78
N MET A 141 -18.74 8.82 8.21
CA MET A 141 -17.78 7.94 7.53
C MET A 141 -17.19 6.87 8.45
N VAL A 142 -16.85 7.20 9.71
CA VAL A 142 -16.40 6.20 10.69
C VAL A 142 -17.49 5.17 10.96
N ALA A 143 -18.75 5.61 11.13
CA ALA A 143 -19.87 4.71 11.37
C ALA A 143 -20.12 3.74 10.20
N GLU A 144 -19.80 4.14 8.98
CA GLU A 144 -19.92 3.31 7.77
C GLU A 144 -18.67 2.50 7.46
N GLY A 145 -17.57 2.66 8.21
CA GLY A 145 -16.40 1.78 8.15
C GLY A 145 -15.09 2.40 7.65
N ALA A 146 -14.98 3.74 7.57
CA ALA A 146 -13.73 4.40 7.19
C ALA A 146 -12.57 4.00 8.12
N CYS A 147 -11.47 3.54 7.53
CA CYS A 147 -10.32 3.03 8.28
C CYS A 147 -9.30 4.13 8.65
N MET A 148 -9.19 5.17 7.82
CA MET A 148 -8.30 6.33 7.98
C MET A 148 -8.92 7.54 7.29
N PHE A 149 -8.28 8.71 7.40
CA PHE A 149 -8.66 9.93 6.69
C PHE A 149 -7.48 10.57 5.96
N SER A 150 -7.68 11.01 4.71
CA SER A 150 -6.67 11.68 3.89
C SER A 150 -7.31 12.65 2.90
N ASP A 151 -6.60 13.68 2.45
CA ASP A 151 -6.94 14.46 1.24
C ASP A 151 -5.86 14.19 0.17
N ASP A 152 -5.76 12.91 -0.21
CA ASP A 152 -4.66 12.39 -1.00
C ASP A 152 -4.63 12.97 -2.43
N GLY A 153 -3.44 13.29 -2.92
CA GLY A 153 -3.21 13.96 -4.21
C GLY A 153 -3.19 15.49 -4.18
N HIS A 154 -3.51 16.13 -3.04
CA HIS A 154 -3.47 17.59 -2.90
C HIS A 154 -2.84 18.09 -1.59
N GLY A 155 -2.99 17.33 -0.49
CA GLY A 155 -2.56 17.73 0.85
C GLY A 155 -3.41 18.86 1.47
N VAL A 156 -3.52 18.88 2.82
CA VAL A 156 -4.24 19.95 3.53
C VAL A 156 -3.32 21.13 3.79
N GLN A 157 -3.30 22.09 2.87
CA GLN A 157 -2.36 23.22 2.88
C GLN A 157 -2.44 24.12 4.14
N SER A 158 -3.64 24.29 4.69
CA SER A 158 -3.86 25.12 5.89
C SER A 158 -3.54 24.33 7.16
N ALA A 159 -2.48 24.73 7.87
CA ALA A 159 -2.14 24.15 9.18
C ALA A 159 -3.30 24.21 10.19
N GLY A 160 -4.10 25.27 10.15
CA GLY A 160 -5.29 25.41 10.99
C GLY A 160 -6.41 24.44 10.63
N MET A 161 -6.59 24.15 9.33
CA MET A 161 -7.55 23.15 8.88
C MET A 161 -7.09 21.75 9.26
N LEU A 162 -5.83 21.40 8.98
CA LEU A 162 -5.31 20.07 9.31
C LEU A 162 -5.33 19.82 10.83
N ARG A 163 -5.00 20.83 11.64
CA ARG A 163 -5.18 20.75 13.09
C ARG A 163 -6.63 20.42 13.45
N THR A 164 -7.60 21.09 12.83
CA THR A 164 -9.03 20.88 13.08
C THR A 164 -9.45 19.46 12.70
N VAL A 165 -8.96 18.96 11.56
CA VAL A 165 -9.14 17.56 11.12
C VAL A 165 -8.58 16.60 12.18
N MET A 166 -7.33 16.80 12.59
CA MET A 166 -6.67 15.95 13.60
C MET A 166 -7.42 15.95 14.95
N ASP A 167 -7.87 17.10 15.43
CA ASP A 167 -8.68 17.21 16.66
C ASP A 167 -10.02 16.42 16.53
N TYR A 168 -10.59 16.32 15.33
CA TYR A 168 -11.83 15.59 15.07
C TYR A 168 -11.59 14.08 14.90
N VAL A 169 -10.65 13.69 14.04
CA VAL A 169 -10.30 12.29 13.73
C VAL A 169 -9.82 11.53 14.97
N ARG A 170 -9.04 12.19 15.84
CA ARG A 170 -8.56 11.59 17.09
C ARG A 170 -9.68 11.05 17.98
N GLN A 171 -10.86 11.69 17.99
CA GLN A 171 -12.00 11.27 18.82
C GLN A 171 -12.53 9.88 18.46
N PHE A 172 -12.20 9.38 17.27
CA PHE A 172 -12.63 8.09 16.74
C PHE A 172 -11.54 7.01 16.75
N ASP A 173 -10.37 7.29 17.35
CA ASP A 173 -9.18 6.42 17.25
C ASP A 173 -8.90 6.01 15.80
N ARG A 174 -8.70 7.02 14.96
CA ARG A 174 -8.32 6.89 13.56
C ARG A 174 -7.06 7.70 13.29
N ALA A 175 -6.34 7.32 12.24
CA ALA A 175 -5.16 8.04 11.79
C ALA A 175 -5.51 9.03 10.67
N VAL A 176 -4.80 10.15 10.65
CA VAL A 176 -4.77 11.06 9.49
C VAL A 176 -3.56 10.69 8.65
N ALA A 177 -3.80 10.25 7.42
CA ALA A 177 -2.78 10.06 6.40
C ALA A 177 -2.57 11.36 5.63
N CYS A 178 -1.31 11.73 5.40
CA CYS A 178 -0.96 12.98 4.75
C CYS A 178 -0.10 12.72 3.51
N HIS A 179 -0.67 13.00 2.34
CA HIS A 179 0.08 13.35 1.14
C HIS A 179 0.81 14.67 1.40
N CYS A 180 2.12 14.59 1.67
CA CYS A 180 2.93 15.75 2.04
C CYS A 180 3.46 16.44 0.79
N GLU A 181 2.80 17.53 0.40
CA GLU A 181 3.10 18.40 -0.72
C GLU A 181 2.76 19.89 -0.41
N VAL A 182 3.78 20.72 -0.21
CA VAL A 182 3.60 22.18 -0.14
C VAL A 182 3.31 22.73 -1.53
N LYS A 183 2.04 22.75 -1.95
CA LYS A 183 1.58 23.06 -3.32
C LYS A 183 2.29 24.25 -3.98
N SER A 184 2.52 25.33 -3.25
CA SER A 184 3.19 26.53 -3.79
C SER A 184 4.66 26.32 -4.23
N LEU A 185 5.29 25.21 -3.83
CA LEU A 185 6.63 24.82 -4.24
C LEU A 185 6.63 23.78 -5.37
N THR A 186 5.48 23.14 -5.61
CA THR A 186 5.40 21.85 -6.33
C THR A 186 4.43 21.89 -7.51
N GLU A 187 3.57 22.92 -7.60
CA GLU A 187 2.48 23.06 -8.58
C GLU A 187 2.87 22.83 -10.05
N HIS A 188 4.14 23.02 -10.40
CA HIS A 188 4.65 22.78 -11.76
C HIS A 188 5.70 21.68 -11.83
N GLY A 189 6.10 21.10 -10.70
CA GLY A 189 7.11 20.06 -10.63
C GLY A 189 6.60 18.75 -11.26
N MET A 190 7.44 18.11 -12.07
CA MET A 190 7.10 16.88 -12.79
C MET A 190 8.05 15.72 -12.50
N VAL A 191 9.26 16.04 -12.07
CA VAL A 191 10.35 15.11 -11.73
C VAL A 191 11.09 15.67 -10.53
N ASN A 192 12.01 14.91 -9.93
CA ASN A 192 12.86 15.46 -8.87
C ASN A 192 13.63 16.71 -9.34
N GLU A 193 13.61 17.79 -8.54
CA GLU A 193 14.45 18.95 -8.82
C GLU A 193 15.93 18.60 -8.59
N GLY A 194 16.72 18.65 -9.66
CA GLY A 194 18.13 18.33 -9.56
C GLY A 194 18.82 18.25 -10.91
N ARG A 195 19.81 17.36 -10.97
CA ARG A 195 20.64 17.17 -12.16
C ARG A 195 19.82 16.69 -13.35
N VAL A 196 18.90 15.74 -13.14
CA VAL A 196 18.11 15.12 -14.22
C VAL A 196 17.09 16.10 -14.78
N SER A 197 16.33 16.80 -13.93
CA SER A 197 15.38 17.82 -14.38
C SER A 197 16.06 18.93 -15.19
N THR A 198 17.22 19.41 -14.73
CA THR A 198 18.01 20.43 -15.43
C THR A 198 18.52 19.93 -16.78
N ARG A 199 19.01 18.69 -16.84
CA ARG A 199 19.52 18.07 -18.07
C ARG A 199 18.42 17.91 -19.12
N LEU A 200 17.24 17.46 -18.71
CA LEU A 200 16.12 17.16 -19.60
C LEU A 200 15.23 18.39 -19.87
N GLY A 201 15.47 19.51 -19.20
CA GLY A 201 14.64 20.72 -19.34
C GLY A 201 13.22 20.55 -18.80
N ILE A 202 13.01 19.62 -17.87
CA ILE A 202 11.71 19.34 -17.25
C ILE A 202 11.62 20.10 -15.93
N ALA A 203 10.43 20.60 -15.60
CA ALA A 203 10.20 21.28 -14.34
C ALA A 203 10.45 20.35 -13.14
N GLY A 204 11.36 20.78 -12.25
CA GLY A 204 11.73 20.05 -11.05
C GLY A 204 10.76 20.29 -9.91
N TRP A 205 10.57 19.27 -9.09
CA TRP A 205 9.87 19.32 -7.82
C TRP A 205 10.91 19.27 -6.69
N PRO A 206 11.13 20.35 -5.93
CA PRO A 206 12.08 20.36 -4.82
C PRO A 206 11.71 19.37 -3.71
N ALA A 207 12.70 18.69 -3.14
CA ALA A 207 12.54 17.82 -1.97
C ALA A 207 11.89 18.54 -0.78
N ALA A 208 12.19 19.85 -0.62
CA ALA A 208 11.58 20.70 0.39
C ALA A 208 10.04 20.78 0.31
N GLY A 209 9.45 20.51 -0.87
CA GLY A 209 8.01 20.42 -1.04
C GLY A 209 7.37 19.31 -0.21
N GLU A 210 8.06 18.19 0.00
CA GLU A 210 7.63 17.10 0.87
C GLU A 210 8.04 17.38 2.33
N GLU A 211 9.32 17.69 2.55
CA GLU A 211 9.94 17.76 3.87
C GLU A 211 9.31 18.82 4.80
N ILE A 212 8.91 19.97 4.24
CA ILE A 212 8.31 21.06 5.02
C ILE A 212 6.94 20.65 5.56
N GLU A 213 6.14 19.96 4.76
CA GLU A 213 4.81 19.52 5.18
C GLU A 213 4.91 18.38 6.20
N ILE A 214 5.84 17.44 6.02
CA ILE A 214 6.15 16.41 7.05
C ILE A 214 6.49 17.09 8.38
N ALA A 215 7.38 18.07 8.37
CA ALA A 215 7.78 18.77 9.60
C ALA A 215 6.60 19.52 10.24
N ARG A 216 5.77 20.22 9.45
CA ARG A 216 4.55 20.89 9.92
C ARG A 216 3.60 19.90 10.58
N ASP A 217 3.39 18.76 9.96
CA ASP A 217 2.37 17.80 10.37
C ASP A 217 2.79 17.04 11.62
N ILE A 218 4.09 16.78 11.78
CA ILE A 218 4.66 16.28 13.04
C ILE A 218 4.40 17.28 14.18
N GLU A 219 4.56 18.59 13.97
CA GLU A 219 4.22 19.60 14.99
C GLU A 219 2.72 19.60 15.33
N LEU A 220 1.85 19.42 14.33
CA LEU A 220 0.40 19.32 14.56
C LEU A 220 0.03 18.02 15.28
N CYS A 221 0.70 16.90 14.97
CA CYS A 221 0.58 15.64 15.70
C CYS A 221 1.01 15.83 17.16
N ARG A 222 2.13 16.51 17.41
CA ARG A 222 2.59 16.83 18.77
C ARG A 222 1.59 17.70 19.54
N LEU A 223 0.96 18.65 18.86
CA LEU A 223 -0.05 19.55 19.46
C LEU A 223 -1.37 18.83 19.77
N THR A 224 -1.86 18.03 18.83
CA THR A 224 -3.21 17.43 18.88
C THR A 224 -3.22 16.03 19.49
N GLY A 225 -2.09 15.33 19.53
CA GLY A 225 -1.96 13.93 19.89
C GLY A 225 -2.69 12.96 18.94
N CYS A 226 -3.12 13.42 17.76
CA CYS A 226 -3.71 12.56 16.74
C CYS A 226 -2.65 11.66 16.13
N ALA A 227 -3.01 10.41 15.81
CA ALA A 227 -2.11 9.54 15.06
C ALA A 227 -1.92 10.11 13.65
N LEU A 228 -0.66 10.25 13.25
CA LEU A 228 -0.25 10.77 11.95
C LEU A 228 0.42 9.65 11.15
N HIS A 229 0.03 9.52 9.90
CA HIS A 229 0.65 8.63 8.93
C HIS A 229 1.17 9.45 7.75
N ILE A 230 2.48 9.40 7.49
CA ILE A 230 3.09 10.10 6.36
C ILE A 230 3.07 9.17 5.15
N CYS A 231 2.36 9.58 4.09
CA CYS A 231 2.25 8.80 2.87
C CYS A 231 3.57 8.77 2.09
N HIS A 232 3.83 7.65 1.40
CA HIS A 232 4.85 7.43 0.37
C HIS A 232 6.10 8.33 0.45
N ILE A 233 6.89 8.23 1.54
CA ILE A 233 8.08 9.08 1.72
C ILE A 233 9.08 8.86 0.59
N SER A 234 9.55 9.95 -0.02
CA SER A 234 10.54 9.89 -1.10
C SER A 234 11.93 10.41 -0.72
N THR A 235 12.06 11.17 0.36
CA THR A 235 13.30 11.87 0.73
C THR A 235 14.03 11.26 1.94
N ALA A 236 15.37 11.29 1.94
CA ALA A 236 16.18 10.88 3.09
C ALA A 236 15.84 11.72 4.35
N ARG A 237 15.69 13.03 4.17
CA ARG A 237 15.35 13.96 5.26
C ARG A 237 13.92 13.74 5.77
N GLY A 238 12.96 13.40 4.92
CA GLY A 238 11.62 12.99 5.34
C GLY A 238 11.67 11.79 6.29
N ALA A 239 12.45 10.76 5.95
CA ALA A 239 12.67 9.60 6.82
C ALA A 239 13.36 9.99 8.15
N GLU A 240 14.34 10.89 8.13
CA GLU A 240 14.98 11.41 9.35
C GLU A 240 14.00 12.15 10.28
N LEU A 241 13.10 12.97 9.72
CA LEU A 241 12.07 13.67 10.48
C LEU A 241 11.14 12.68 11.19
N VAL A 242 10.70 11.63 10.48
CA VAL A 242 9.89 10.55 11.07
C VAL A 242 10.66 9.80 12.16
N ARG A 243 11.93 9.47 11.93
CA ARG A 243 12.79 8.82 12.92
C ARG A 243 12.89 9.66 14.21
N ALA A 244 13.10 10.96 14.07
CA ALA A 244 13.16 11.88 15.20
C ALA A 244 11.82 11.95 15.96
N ALA A 245 10.70 12.07 15.24
CA ALA A 245 9.37 12.09 15.84
C ALA A 245 9.05 10.82 16.63
N LYS A 246 9.42 9.64 16.09
CA LYS A 246 9.28 8.35 16.79
C LYS A 246 10.16 8.27 18.03
N ALA A 247 11.39 8.77 17.98
CA ALA A 247 12.28 8.80 19.14
C ALA A 247 11.74 9.68 20.28
N GLU A 248 10.92 10.68 19.98
CA GLU A 248 10.17 11.48 20.95
C GLU A 248 8.93 10.76 21.51
N GLY A 249 8.55 9.60 20.96
CA GLY A 249 7.36 8.84 21.34
C GLY A 249 6.05 9.39 20.74
N LEU A 250 6.13 10.21 19.69
CA LEU A 250 4.94 10.70 18.99
C LEU A 250 4.27 9.56 18.22
N PRO A 251 2.93 9.58 18.08
CA PRO A 251 2.18 8.58 17.31
C PRO A 251 2.29 8.84 15.79
N VAL A 252 3.54 8.88 15.29
CA VAL A 252 3.88 9.11 13.89
C VAL A 252 4.31 7.80 13.27
N THR A 253 3.72 7.48 12.13
CA THR A 253 4.09 6.35 11.27
C THR A 253 4.31 6.83 9.85
N ALA A 254 4.95 6.01 9.02
CA ALA A 254 5.20 6.33 7.63
C ALA A 254 5.21 5.08 6.75
N GLU A 255 4.97 5.27 5.47
CA GLU A 255 5.03 4.25 4.44
C GLU A 255 5.98 4.64 3.31
N VAL A 256 6.35 3.66 2.50
CA VAL A 256 7.20 3.86 1.31
C VAL A 256 6.80 2.91 0.19
N CYS A 257 6.90 3.37 -1.04
CA CYS A 257 6.54 2.56 -2.21
C CYS A 257 7.74 1.78 -2.77
N PRO A 258 7.54 0.58 -3.34
CA PRO A 258 8.60 -0.18 -4.01
C PRO A 258 9.33 0.62 -5.10
N HIS A 259 8.65 1.51 -5.82
CA HIS A 259 9.29 2.34 -6.82
C HIS A 259 10.25 3.37 -6.20
N HIS A 260 9.99 3.93 -5.01
CA HIS A 260 10.97 4.77 -4.30
C HIS A 260 12.10 3.97 -3.63
N LEU A 261 11.89 2.66 -3.37
CA LEU A 261 12.93 1.79 -2.82
C LEU A 261 13.92 1.27 -3.87
N PHE A 262 13.47 1.10 -5.12
CA PHE A 262 14.23 0.35 -6.13
C PHE A 262 14.51 1.13 -7.41
N LEU A 263 13.91 2.30 -7.59
CA LEU A 263 14.16 3.20 -8.71
C LEU A 263 14.65 4.56 -8.18
N ASP A 264 15.35 5.28 -9.03
CA ASP A 264 15.84 6.64 -8.77
C ASP A 264 15.78 7.49 -10.05
N GLU A 265 16.03 8.79 -9.90
CA GLU A 265 15.93 9.76 -10.99
C GLU A 265 16.84 9.46 -12.19
N GLU A 266 17.91 8.68 -12.02
CA GLU A 266 18.89 8.43 -13.08
C GLU A 266 18.32 7.58 -14.22
N LEU A 267 17.22 6.86 -13.96
CA LEU A 267 16.50 6.07 -14.96
C LEU A 267 15.75 6.92 -15.98
N LEU A 268 15.45 8.18 -15.65
CA LEU A 268 14.78 9.08 -16.59
C LEU A 268 15.80 9.69 -17.56
N ASP A 269 15.56 9.45 -18.84
CA ASP A 269 16.41 9.86 -19.95
C ASP A 269 15.61 10.57 -21.07
N GLU A 270 16.26 10.78 -22.23
CA GLU A 270 15.65 11.49 -23.37
C GLU A 270 14.54 10.70 -24.09
N THR A 271 14.19 9.49 -23.62
CA THR A 271 12.98 8.80 -24.05
C THR A 271 11.72 9.37 -23.41
N TYR A 272 11.85 10.13 -22.33
CA TYR A 272 10.74 10.71 -21.57
C TYR A 272 9.67 9.66 -21.20
N ASN A 273 10.11 8.50 -20.71
CA ASN A 273 9.20 7.42 -20.33
C ASN A 273 8.24 7.88 -19.22
N THR A 274 6.97 8.05 -19.58
CA THR A 274 5.90 8.53 -18.68
C THR A 274 5.59 7.55 -17.56
N ASN A 275 5.98 6.27 -17.67
CA ASN A 275 5.88 5.30 -16.58
C ASN A 275 6.90 5.53 -15.45
N LEU A 276 7.82 6.49 -15.60
CA LEU A 276 8.69 6.98 -14.52
C LEU A 276 8.15 8.28 -13.87
N LYS A 277 6.94 8.72 -14.27
CA LYS A 277 6.26 9.90 -13.71
C LYS A 277 5.25 9.46 -12.65
N MET A 278 5.58 9.68 -11.38
CA MET A 278 4.73 9.47 -10.20
C MET A 278 4.92 10.61 -9.19
N ASN A 279 4.01 10.70 -8.22
CA ASN A 279 3.99 11.73 -7.20
C ASN A 279 3.99 11.03 -5.83
N PRO A 280 5.03 11.19 -4.98
CA PRO A 280 6.24 11.98 -5.20
C PRO A 280 7.19 11.38 -6.24
N PRO A 281 8.07 12.16 -6.89
CA PRO A 281 8.91 11.69 -7.98
C PRO A 281 10.03 10.79 -7.46
N LEU A 282 10.60 9.99 -8.36
CA LEU A 282 11.86 9.29 -8.09
C LEU A 282 12.95 10.31 -7.76
N ARG A 283 13.55 10.19 -6.57
CA ARG A 283 14.57 11.09 -6.03
C ARG A 283 15.98 10.58 -6.36
N THR A 284 16.98 11.07 -5.63
CA THR A 284 18.38 10.70 -5.87
C THR A 284 18.68 9.27 -5.40
N PRO A 285 19.76 8.62 -5.90
CA PRO A 285 20.19 7.31 -5.38
C PRO A 285 20.46 7.31 -3.87
N ALA A 286 20.84 8.47 -3.30
CA ALA A 286 21.05 8.62 -1.86
C ALA A 286 19.74 8.56 -1.07
N ASP A 287 18.67 9.17 -1.60
CA ASP A 287 17.33 9.06 -1.01
C ASP A 287 16.85 7.62 -1.05
N THR A 288 16.92 6.96 -2.21
CA THR A 288 16.57 5.53 -2.36
C THR A 288 17.37 4.63 -1.40
N ALA A 289 18.64 4.96 -1.11
CA ALA A 289 19.43 4.23 -0.11
C ALA A 289 18.94 4.46 1.32
N ALA A 290 18.64 5.71 1.69
CA ALA A 290 18.10 6.07 3.01
C ALA A 290 16.73 5.45 3.27
N LEU A 291 15.86 5.37 2.26
CA LEU A 291 14.56 4.71 2.36
C LEU A 291 14.70 3.19 2.57
N ARG A 292 15.66 2.56 1.87
CA ARG A 292 15.99 1.14 2.07
C ARG A 292 16.52 0.85 3.48
N GLU A 293 17.32 1.76 4.04
CA GLU A 293 17.72 1.67 5.44
C GLU A 293 16.53 1.85 6.38
N GLY A 294 15.70 2.88 6.13
CA GLY A 294 14.56 3.22 6.97
C GLY A 294 13.48 2.13 7.04
N ILE A 295 13.23 1.40 5.96
CA ILE A 295 12.29 0.27 5.99
C ILE A 295 12.87 -0.94 6.71
N CYS A 296 14.18 -1.14 6.67
CA CYS A 296 14.84 -2.23 7.40
C CYS A 296 14.99 -1.93 8.90
N ASP A 297 15.22 -0.68 9.30
CA ASP A 297 15.49 -0.31 10.71
C ASP A 297 14.23 0.02 11.54
N GLY A 298 13.05 0.11 10.93
CA GLY A 298 11.79 0.44 11.63
C GLY A 298 11.38 1.90 11.55
N THR A 299 12.18 2.76 10.92
CA THR A 299 11.84 4.17 10.67
C THR A 299 10.61 4.29 9.80
N LEU A 300 10.52 3.48 8.75
CA LEU A 300 9.35 3.35 7.89
C LEU A 300 8.59 2.08 8.32
N ASP A 301 7.27 2.21 8.49
CA ASP A 301 6.44 1.16 9.11
C ASP A 301 5.89 0.19 8.07
N CYS A 302 5.50 0.71 6.90
CA CYS A 302 4.72 -0.01 5.90
C CYS A 302 5.39 0.06 4.53
N VAL A 303 5.26 -1.02 3.76
CA VAL A 303 5.43 -0.98 2.30
C VAL A 303 4.05 -0.99 1.68
N VAL A 304 3.75 0.04 0.90
CA VAL A 304 2.46 0.21 0.19
C VAL A 304 2.71 0.43 -1.28
N THR A 305 1.73 0.18 -2.13
CA THR A 305 1.97 0.27 -3.56
C THR A 305 1.83 1.67 -4.13
N ASP A 306 0.95 2.49 -3.55
CA ASP A 306 0.38 3.64 -4.25
C ASP A 306 -0.07 3.20 -5.66
N HIS A 307 -0.90 2.14 -5.70
CA HIS A 307 -1.35 1.59 -6.98
C HIS A 307 -2.24 2.62 -7.69
N ALA A 308 -1.66 3.26 -8.71
CA ALA A 308 -2.25 4.38 -9.43
C ALA A 308 -2.41 4.04 -10.94
N PRO A 309 -3.48 3.33 -11.32
CA PRO A 309 -3.75 2.94 -12.69
C PRO A 309 -4.20 4.15 -13.52
N HIS A 310 -3.68 4.23 -14.75
CA HIS A 310 -4.02 5.23 -15.76
C HIS A 310 -4.25 4.59 -17.12
N ALA A 311 -5.20 5.12 -17.89
CA ALA A 311 -5.48 4.57 -19.20
C ALA A 311 -4.28 4.73 -20.14
N LEU A 312 -4.11 3.76 -21.05
CA LEU A 312 -2.97 3.74 -21.98
C LEU A 312 -2.78 5.09 -22.69
N HIS A 313 -3.86 5.65 -23.25
CA HIS A 313 -3.82 6.92 -23.98
C HIS A 313 -3.45 8.15 -23.12
N GLU A 314 -3.59 8.05 -21.79
CA GLU A 314 -3.16 9.12 -20.88
C GLU A 314 -1.67 9.03 -20.57
N LYS A 315 -1.06 7.84 -20.67
CA LYS A 315 0.39 7.66 -20.50
C LYS A 315 1.15 7.73 -21.82
N GLU A 316 0.53 7.39 -22.95
CA GLU A 316 1.08 7.53 -24.31
C GLU A 316 0.90 8.96 -24.85
N CYS A 317 1.39 9.94 -24.11
CA CYS A 317 1.37 11.35 -24.50
C CYS A 317 2.65 12.06 -24.04
N GLU A 318 2.73 13.38 -24.28
CA GLU A 318 3.84 14.20 -23.85
C GLU A 318 4.03 14.13 -22.32
N PHE A 319 5.29 14.09 -21.88
CA PHE A 319 5.64 13.89 -20.47
C PHE A 319 5.00 14.93 -19.55
N GLU A 320 4.87 16.17 -20.04
CA GLU A 320 4.30 17.30 -19.31
C GLU A 320 2.83 17.08 -18.96
N ILE A 321 2.05 16.50 -19.87
CA ILE A 321 0.60 16.32 -19.71
C ILE A 321 0.22 14.93 -19.20
N ALA A 322 1.13 13.94 -19.29
CA ALA A 322 0.92 12.62 -18.74
C ALA A 322 0.65 12.70 -17.23
N PRO A 323 -0.33 11.96 -16.69
CA PRO A 323 -0.61 11.97 -15.26
C PRO A 323 0.46 11.23 -14.47
N PHE A 324 0.60 11.63 -13.21
CA PHE A 324 1.41 10.91 -12.22
C PHE A 324 0.74 9.61 -11.83
N GLY A 325 1.53 8.54 -11.71
CA GLY A 325 1.08 7.29 -11.13
C GLY A 325 1.47 6.07 -11.95
N VAL A 326 1.68 4.97 -11.23
CA VAL A 326 2.01 3.65 -11.77
C VAL A 326 1.27 2.55 -11.01
N VAL A 327 1.02 1.42 -11.67
CA VAL A 327 0.45 0.24 -11.01
C VAL A 327 1.52 -0.49 -10.18
N GLY A 328 1.16 -0.95 -8.97
CA GLY A 328 2.11 -1.59 -8.05
C GLY A 328 1.71 -2.95 -7.45
N LEU A 329 0.41 -3.21 -7.21
CA LEU A 329 -0.09 -4.40 -6.48
C LEU A 329 0.59 -5.72 -6.87
N GLU A 330 0.62 -6.06 -8.14
CA GLU A 330 1.11 -7.38 -8.59
C GLU A 330 2.64 -7.49 -8.63
N THR A 331 3.35 -6.36 -8.45
CA THR A 331 4.82 -6.30 -8.47
C THR A 331 5.44 -6.06 -7.10
N SER A 332 4.69 -5.54 -6.13
CA SER A 332 5.21 -5.15 -4.82
C SER A 332 5.91 -6.28 -4.07
N LEU A 333 5.23 -7.41 -3.88
CA LEU A 333 5.80 -8.57 -3.21
C LEU A 333 7.04 -9.12 -3.96
N PRO A 334 6.98 -9.42 -5.28
CA PRO A 334 8.16 -9.86 -6.04
C PRO A 334 9.34 -8.89 -5.93
N LEU A 335 9.11 -7.57 -5.95
CA LEU A 335 10.17 -6.56 -5.81
C LEU A 335 10.85 -6.64 -4.45
N MET A 336 10.07 -6.74 -3.37
CA MET A 336 10.58 -6.86 -2.01
C MET A 336 11.37 -8.15 -1.81
N LEU A 337 10.84 -9.27 -2.32
CA LEU A 337 11.52 -10.57 -2.25
C LEU A 337 12.85 -10.54 -3.01
N THR A 338 12.83 -10.12 -4.28
CA THR A 338 14.02 -10.08 -5.14
C THR A 338 15.12 -9.22 -4.57
N ASN A 339 14.79 -7.99 -4.12
CA ASN A 339 15.78 -6.98 -3.85
C ASN A 339 16.23 -6.92 -2.38
N LEU A 340 15.38 -7.34 -1.43
CA LEU A 340 15.68 -7.24 0.00
C LEU A 340 15.75 -8.59 0.70
N VAL A 341 14.79 -9.48 0.48
CA VAL A 341 14.77 -10.78 1.19
C VAL A 341 15.79 -11.74 0.62
N SER A 342 15.77 -11.98 -0.68
CA SER A 342 16.71 -12.89 -1.38
C SER A 342 18.16 -12.42 -1.29
N THR A 343 18.39 -11.12 -1.09
CA THR A 343 19.74 -10.55 -0.88
C THR A 343 20.20 -10.60 0.58
N GLY A 344 19.35 -11.05 1.50
CA GLY A 344 19.63 -11.12 2.94
C GLY A 344 19.60 -9.77 3.67
N LYS A 345 19.14 -8.70 3.01
CA LYS A 345 19.02 -7.36 3.63
C LYS A 345 17.78 -7.23 4.53
N MET A 346 16.77 -8.06 4.32
CA MET A 346 15.52 -8.10 5.08
C MET A 346 15.16 -9.55 5.41
N SER A 347 14.73 -9.82 6.65
CA SER A 347 14.21 -11.13 7.03
C SER A 347 12.75 -11.31 6.61
N TRP A 348 12.28 -12.55 6.53
CA TRP A 348 10.84 -12.83 6.35
C TRP A 348 9.97 -12.23 7.45
N GLN A 349 10.43 -12.27 8.71
CA GLN A 349 9.73 -11.64 9.82
C GLN A 349 9.53 -10.14 9.57
N ARG A 350 10.59 -9.43 9.13
CA ARG A 350 10.49 -8.01 8.80
C ARG A 350 9.60 -7.74 7.59
N LEU A 351 9.63 -8.60 6.57
CA LEU A 351 8.71 -8.51 5.43
C LEU A 351 7.24 -8.60 5.91
N VAL A 352 6.93 -9.58 6.75
CA VAL A 352 5.57 -9.76 7.32
C VAL A 352 5.17 -8.59 8.20
N GLU A 353 6.11 -8.00 8.96
CA GLU A 353 5.83 -6.78 9.71
C GLU A 353 5.38 -5.64 8.79
N VAL A 354 6.13 -5.35 7.73
CA VAL A 354 5.90 -4.15 6.90
C VAL A 354 4.82 -4.31 5.85
N MET A 355 4.47 -5.54 5.44
CA MET A 355 3.44 -5.80 4.41
C MET A 355 2.15 -6.41 4.96
N CYS A 356 2.12 -6.89 6.21
CA CYS A 356 0.92 -7.52 6.79
C CYS A 356 0.50 -6.86 8.11
N VAL A 357 1.42 -6.80 9.07
CA VAL A 357 1.09 -6.46 10.47
C VAL A 357 0.95 -4.96 10.69
N ASN A 358 1.95 -4.19 10.27
CA ASN A 358 1.99 -2.75 10.51
C ASN A 358 0.91 -2.00 9.72
N PRO A 359 0.65 -2.31 8.42
CA PRO A 359 -0.43 -1.66 7.69
C PRO A 359 -1.79 -1.83 8.40
N ARG A 360 -2.10 -3.04 8.89
CA ARG A 360 -3.33 -3.29 9.68
C ARG A 360 -3.38 -2.47 10.97
N LYS A 361 -2.27 -2.34 11.70
CA LYS A 361 -2.20 -1.51 12.92
C LYS A 361 -2.44 -0.03 12.62
N VAL A 362 -1.81 0.49 11.56
CA VAL A 362 -1.95 1.88 11.11
C VAL A 362 -3.42 2.17 10.78
N ALA A 363 -4.04 1.31 9.96
CA ALA A 363 -5.44 1.44 9.55
C ALA A 363 -6.47 0.95 10.59
N ARG A 364 -6.05 0.59 11.81
CA ARG A 364 -6.91 0.13 12.92
C ARG A 364 -7.80 -1.06 12.55
N LEU A 365 -7.28 -1.96 11.72
CA LEU A 365 -7.94 -3.19 11.31
C LEU A 365 -7.73 -4.30 12.35
N GLU A 366 -8.61 -5.29 12.37
CA GLU A 366 -8.44 -6.49 13.20
C GLU A 366 -7.09 -7.16 12.88
N ALA A 367 -6.39 -7.66 13.90
CA ALA A 367 -5.14 -8.38 13.65
C ALA A 367 -5.44 -9.77 13.05
N VAL A 368 -4.68 -10.17 12.04
CA VAL A 368 -4.70 -11.54 11.53
C VAL A 368 -3.43 -12.24 11.97
N LYS A 369 -3.61 -13.25 12.81
CA LYS A 369 -2.54 -14.07 13.36
C LYS A 369 -2.69 -15.49 12.87
N VAL A 370 -1.60 -16.19 12.60
CA VAL A 370 -1.66 -17.60 12.17
C VAL A 370 -1.82 -18.51 13.40
N GLU A 371 -2.97 -18.42 14.06
CA GLU A 371 -3.35 -19.22 15.22
C GLU A 371 -4.85 -19.58 15.17
N ALA A 372 -5.23 -20.63 15.90
CA ALA A 372 -6.63 -21.07 15.94
C ALA A 372 -7.55 -19.96 16.46
N GLY A 373 -8.66 -19.73 15.77
CA GLY A 373 -9.64 -18.70 16.08
C GLY A 373 -9.41 -17.37 15.38
N SER A 374 -8.30 -17.15 14.69
CA SER A 374 -8.11 -15.94 13.87
C SER A 374 -8.92 -15.96 12.58
N PRO A 375 -9.23 -14.79 11.97
CA PRO A 375 -9.74 -14.72 10.61
C PRO A 375 -8.82 -15.43 9.62
N ALA A 376 -9.39 -16.12 8.64
CA ALA A 376 -8.65 -16.83 7.61
C ALA A 376 -8.37 -15.92 6.40
N ASP A 377 -7.59 -14.87 6.64
CA ASP A 377 -7.01 -14.01 5.60
C ASP A 377 -5.51 -14.32 5.50
N LEU A 378 -5.10 -15.12 4.52
CA LEU A 378 -3.75 -15.69 4.44
C LEU A 378 -3.20 -15.63 3.02
N THR A 379 -1.88 -15.47 2.91
CA THR A 379 -1.19 -15.48 1.62
C THR A 379 -0.12 -16.56 1.63
N LEU A 380 -0.17 -17.47 0.65
CA LEU A 380 0.86 -18.45 0.39
C LEU A 380 1.76 -17.95 -0.74
N ILE A 381 3.06 -17.90 -0.47
CA ILE A 381 4.07 -17.28 -1.30
C ILE A 381 5.08 -18.35 -1.70
N ASP A 382 5.30 -18.51 -2.99
CA ASP A 382 6.41 -19.33 -3.50
C ASP A 382 7.57 -18.40 -3.85
N PRO A 383 8.67 -18.40 -3.09
CA PRO A 383 9.82 -17.53 -3.34
C PRO A 383 10.69 -17.97 -4.51
N ALA A 384 10.50 -19.19 -5.02
CA ALA A 384 11.34 -19.77 -6.07
C ALA A 384 10.81 -19.48 -7.49
N ILE A 385 9.56 -19.05 -7.63
CA ILE A 385 8.98 -18.71 -8.94
C ILE A 385 9.72 -17.50 -9.53
N GLU A 386 10.29 -17.67 -10.71
CA GLU A 386 10.80 -16.56 -11.52
C GLU A 386 9.68 -15.99 -12.37
N LEU A 387 9.60 -14.66 -12.46
CA LEU A 387 8.65 -13.96 -13.32
C LEU A 387 9.28 -12.75 -13.99
N GLU A 388 8.76 -12.40 -15.16
CA GLU A 388 9.10 -11.18 -15.87
C GLU A 388 7.88 -10.26 -15.84
N VAL A 389 8.09 -8.98 -15.56
CA VAL A 389 7.02 -7.98 -15.55
C VAL A 389 6.65 -7.66 -16.99
N THR A 390 5.58 -8.29 -17.48
CA THR A 390 4.99 -8.04 -18.80
C THR A 390 3.55 -7.56 -18.66
N PRO A 391 2.90 -7.02 -19.71
CA PRO A 391 1.50 -6.63 -19.64
C PRO A 391 0.57 -7.77 -19.20
N GLU A 392 0.89 -9.02 -19.58
CA GLU A 392 0.09 -10.21 -19.25
C GLU A 392 0.19 -10.62 -17.77
N LEU A 393 1.13 -10.05 -17.01
CA LEU A 393 1.21 -10.25 -15.57
C LEU A 393 0.01 -9.63 -14.84
N PHE A 394 -0.51 -8.52 -15.37
CA PHE A 394 -1.47 -7.67 -14.67
C PHE A 394 -2.91 -8.14 -14.87
N CYS A 395 -3.65 -8.27 -13.77
CA CYS A 395 -5.07 -8.59 -13.72
C CYS A 395 -5.95 -7.33 -13.67
N GLY A 396 -5.35 -6.18 -13.31
CA GLY A 396 -6.00 -4.86 -13.40
C GLY A 396 -6.22 -4.42 -14.85
N LYS A 397 -6.92 -3.31 -15.07
CA LYS A 397 -7.19 -2.79 -16.42
C LYS A 397 -5.96 -2.19 -17.08
N GLN A 398 -5.01 -1.68 -16.28
CA GLN A 398 -3.91 -0.87 -16.76
C GLN A 398 -2.55 -1.50 -16.49
N HIS A 399 -1.60 -1.16 -17.38
CA HIS A 399 -0.25 -1.74 -17.39
C HIS A 399 0.83 -0.65 -17.30
N ASN A 400 0.48 0.55 -16.83
CA ASN A 400 1.40 1.68 -16.66
C ASN A 400 2.37 1.43 -15.50
N SER A 401 3.36 0.56 -15.71
CA SER A 401 4.32 0.14 -14.68
C SER A 401 5.72 0.67 -14.97
N ALA A 402 6.38 1.18 -13.93
CA ALA A 402 7.78 1.59 -13.96
C ALA A 402 8.76 0.40 -14.09
N PHE A 403 8.29 -0.82 -13.88
CA PHE A 403 9.11 -2.04 -13.81
C PHE A 403 8.94 -2.95 -15.03
N MET A 404 8.35 -2.45 -16.13
CA MET A 404 8.17 -3.24 -17.36
C MET A 404 9.49 -3.87 -17.84
N GLY A 405 9.49 -5.18 -18.08
CA GLY A 405 10.66 -5.98 -18.46
C GLY A 405 11.58 -6.40 -17.29
N ALA A 406 11.28 -6.01 -16.05
CA ALA A 406 12.05 -6.44 -14.89
C ALA A 406 11.88 -7.95 -14.64
N LYS A 407 12.98 -8.62 -14.27
CA LYS A 407 12.97 -10.03 -13.87
C LYS A 407 13.03 -10.14 -12.36
N LEU A 408 12.02 -10.76 -11.78
CA LEU A 408 11.78 -10.83 -10.34
C LEU A 408 11.63 -12.29 -9.91
N THR A 409 11.81 -12.52 -8.62
CA THR A 409 11.61 -13.80 -7.96
C THR A 409 10.57 -13.69 -6.87
N GLY A 410 9.76 -14.73 -6.76
CA GLY A 410 8.76 -14.91 -5.74
C GLY A 410 7.43 -14.25 -6.08
N ARG A 411 6.33 -14.95 -5.83
CA ARG A 411 4.97 -14.40 -5.97
C ARG A 411 3.98 -15.12 -5.04
N ALA A 412 2.84 -14.48 -4.81
CA ALA A 412 1.70 -15.17 -4.23
C ALA A 412 1.22 -16.27 -5.20
N THR A 413 1.11 -17.50 -4.68
CA THR A 413 0.49 -18.61 -5.40
C THR A 413 -0.95 -18.79 -4.98
N ASP A 414 -1.25 -18.60 -3.71
CA ASP A 414 -2.58 -18.81 -3.17
C ASP A 414 -2.94 -17.70 -2.18
N THR A 415 -4.17 -17.19 -2.27
CA THR A 415 -4.68 -16.13 -1.41
C THR A 415 -6.02 -16.60 -0.85
N VAL A 416 -6.17 -16.50 0.46
CA VAL A 416 -7.39 -16.86 1.19
C VAL A 416 -7.95 -15.60 1.81
N VAL A 417 -9.23 -15.29 1.56
CA VAL A 417 -9.92 -14.10 2.09
C VAL A 417 -11.23 -14.55 2.71
N ALA A 418 -11.44 -14.24 4.00
CA ALA A 418 -12.55 -14.74 4.80
C ALA A 418 -12.75 -16.27 4.63
N GLY A 419 -11.64 -17.01 4.59
CA GLY A 419 -11.63 -18.46 4.39
C GLY A 419 -11.98 -18.96 2.97
N LYS A 420 -12.28 -18.05 2.04
CA LYS A 420 -12.47 -18.38 0.61
C LYS A 420 -11.12 -18.38 -0.09
N HIS A 421 -10.87 -19.42 -0.87
CA HIS A 421 -9.65 -19.56 -1.66
C HIS A 421 -9.81 -18.80 -2.99
N VAL A 422 -9.41 -17.51 -3.01
CA VAL A 422 -9.70 -16.53 -4.09
C VAL A 422 -8.64 -16.49 -5.18
N LEU A 423 -7.39 -16.85 -4.86
CA LEU A 423 -6.31 -17.09 -5.80
C LEU A 423 -5.84 -18.53 -5.57
N LYS A 424 -5.79 -19.34 -6.62
CA LYS A 424 -5.34 -20.74 -6.59
C LYS A 424 -4.24 -20.97 -7.60
N ASP A 425 -3.07 -21.43 -7.16
CA ASP A 425 -1.92 -21.70 -8.03
C ASP A 425 -1.68 -20.58 -9.09
N CYS A 426 -1.59 -19.34 -8.61
CA CYS A 426 -1.38 -18.12 -9.38
C CYS A 426 -2.56 -17.69 -10.28
N LYS A 427 -3.76 -18.29 -10.14
CA LYS A 427 -4.95 -17.98 -10.95
C LYS A 427 -6.13 -17.59 -10.08
N LEU A 428 -6.83 -16.53 -10.46
CA LEU A 428 -8.04 -16.09 -9.76
C LEU A 428 -9.14 -17.17 -9.90
N ALA A 429 -9.85 -17.41 -8.80
CA ALA A 429 -10.81 -18.50 -8.64
C ALA A 429 -12.19 -18.22 -9.25
#